data_AF-A0A7K9V311-F1
#
_entry.id   AF-A0A7K9V311-F1
#
_cell.length_a   1.000
_cell.length_b   1.000
_cell.length_c   1.000
_cell.angle_alpha   90.00
_cell.angle_beta   90.00
_cell.angle_gamma   90.00
#
_symmetry.space_group_name_H-M   'P 1'
#
loop_
_entity.id
_entity.type
_entity.pdbx_description
1 polymer ?
#
loop_
_entity_poly.entity_id
_entity_poly.type
_entity_poly.pdbx_seq_one_letter_code
_entity_poly.pdbx_strand_id
1 'polypeptide(L)'
;QELSVSLETVYGQVCEADDSEEVFQQFFKWKRVKMEEFSHVRNDTDAALQILTDLFRGIVKCFDLSSEASSDLEEVAGSVDEVLKEVQLNICKELKIDLTEHDEAEKGIMMSAYSKVVHKVRQEQNLITVIQNRYSASVEFKKQAEEWLNRRPNIDNLLSIKKTVKSLKAHLRWKLAEKNNLEESDDYSEFEMTRIKEEIAAQRNKVLQEIYKEQEEYEKLAYLVQKWFPELPLLYPEAGILSYMNSGGLLSHSLERDLLDAEPMKELSTKRPLVCSEIQDQKVLLKGYSVDVSSEAKVIERVAKYHRAWDQQKEKSGLLRLLFLLFCKSDPLVYLMVPYYPGASLGALQADAPLTLEEALKVMKGVAQGLQTLHGANIVHGSLHGNNIFAVNRKQGIVGDFDFTKSEEQRAAANTMVVSTLSLVSPELKMGQPASPASDMYAYGCLLFWLCIQNQEFGIKEDGTPEVDVVGMDDKVKSLLLNLFCCNRLTAEQVLGDDCFLLVDAIPDSSQPGDEHEPHKEHDSEKMDEKEDAINSEENGVNPTQ
;
A
#
# COMPACT_ATOMS: atom_id res chain seq x y z
N GLN A 1 13.55 18.93 38.84
CA GLN A 1 12.25 19.62 38.70
C GLN A 1 11.72 20.07 40.06
N GLU A 2 11.62 19.19 41.06
CA GLU A 2 11.15 19.53 42.42
C GLU A 2 11.92 20.70 43.09
N LEU A 3 13.24 20.75 42.90
CA LEU A 3 14.09 21.84 43.40
C LEU A 3 13.79 23.20 42.72
N SER A 4 13.48 23.18 41.41
CA SER A 4 13.14 24.38 40.62
C SER A 4 11.80 24.96 41.06
N VAL A 5 10.81 24.09 41.27
CA VAL A 5 9.46 24.47 41.73
C VAL A 5 9.52 25.08 43.13
N SER A 6 10.29 24.47 44.04
CA SER A 6 10.46 24.98 45.41
C SER A 6 11.12 26.36 45.43
N LEU A 7 12.11 26.60 44.56
CA LEU A 7 12.84 27.87 44.49
C LEU A 7 12.07 28.97 43.73
N GLU A 8 11.29 28.62 42.70
CA GLU A 8 10.36 29.54 42.02
C GLU A 8 9.27 30.05 42.96
N THR A 9 8.84 29.23 43.92
CA THR A 9 7.84 29.61 44.94
C THR A 9 8.40 30.65 45.93
N VAL A 10 9.69 30.58 46.26
CA VAL A 10 10.33 31.47 47.25
C VAL A 10 10.82 32.76 46.61
N TYR A 11 11.36 32.70 45.39
CA TYR A 11 12.07 33.84 44.81
C TYR A 11 11.39 34.45 43.57
N GLY A 12 10.36 33.81 43.00
CA GLY A 12 9.59 34.32 41.86
C GLY A 12 9.96 33.67 40.53
N GLN A 13 9.25 34.08 39.47
CA GLN A 13 9.39 33.51 38.13
C GLN A 13 10.67 34.03 37.43
N VAL A 14 11.40 33.14 36.77
CA VAL A 14 12.67 33.45 36.07
C VAL A 14 12.43 34.49 34.97
N CYS A 15 13.13 35.63 35.04
CA CYS A 15 13.04 36.70 34.04
C CYS A 15 14.22 36.59 33.05
N GLU A 16 13.92 36.58 31.74
CA GLU A 16 14.92 36.52 30.66
C GLU A 16 15.58 37.89 30.43
N ALA A 17 16.39 38.36 31.37
CA ALA A 17 17.23 39.53 31.15
C ALA A 17 18.38 39.58 32.17
N ASP A 18 19.52 38.96 31.83
CA ASP A 18 20.84 39.61 31.76
C ASP A 18 21.91 38.52 31.56
N ASP A 19 22.50 38.45 30.35
CA ASP A 19 23.50 37.42 30.01
C ASP A 19 24.91 37.79 30.47
N SER A 20 25.07 38.86 31.26
CA SER A 20 26.36 39.35 31.74
C SER A 20 27.04 38.35 32.70
N GLU A 21 28.34 38.09 32.50
CA GLU A 21 29.18 37.34 33.44
C GLU A 21 29.33 38.05 34.80
N GLU A 22 28.96 39.33 34.83
CA GLU A 22 28.97 40.21 35.97
C GLU A 22 27.95 39.80 37.05
N VAL A 23 26.88 39.09 36.69
CA VAL A 23 25.85 38.61 37.65
C VAL A 23 26.48 37.74 38.75
N PHE A 24 27.34 36.79 38.39
CA PHE A 24 28.01 35.96 39.40
C PHE A 24 29.04 36.75 40.20
N GLN A 25 29.74 37.70 39.57
CA GLN A 25 30.70 38.56 40.27
C GLN A 25 30.00 39.46 41.29
N GLN A 26 28.84 40.04 40.94
CA GLN A 26 28.00 40.82 41.83
C GLN A 26 27.47 39.97 42.98
N PHE A 27 27.00 38.75 42.71
CA PHE A 27 26.57 37.81 43.75
C PHE A 27 27.71 37.43 44.71
N PHE A 28 28.90 37.11 44.19
CA PHE A 28 30.05 36.77 45.04
C PHE A 28 30.57 37.97 45.84
N LYS A 29 30.47 39.19 45.29
CA LYS A 29 30.80 40.42 45.99
C LYS A 29 29.79 40.68 47.12
N TRP A 30 28.50 40.59 46.84
CA TRP A 30 27.43 40.71 47.83
C TRP A 30 27.59 39.68 48.97
N LYS A 31 27.80 38.41 48.63
CA LYS A 31 28.00 37.33 49.61
C LYS A 31 29.18 37.62 50.55
N ARG A 32 30.27 38.16 50.01
CA ARG A 32 31.47 38.51 50.79
C ARG A 32 31.21 39.65 51.74
N VAL A 33 30.61 40.74 51.25
CA VAL A 33 30.25 41.91 52.08
C VAL A 33 29.30 41.50 53.20
N LYS A 34 28.27 40.69 52.91
CA LYS A 34 27.35 40.18 53.93
C LYS A 34 28.01 39.28 54.97
N MET A 35 28.94 38.43 54.55
CA MET A 35 29.69 37.56 55.46
C MET A 35 30.64 38.36 56.36
N GLU A 36 31.25 39.42 55.83
CA GLU A 36 32.08 40.35 56.60
C GLU A 36 31.24 41.17 57.60
N GLU A 37 30.07 41.67 57.20
CA GLU A 37 29.11 42.35 58.09
C GLU A 37 28.67 41.43 59.23
N PHE A 38 28.29 40.18 58.93
CA PHE A 38 27.91 39.20 59.94
C PHE A 38 29.07 38.89 60.90
N SER A 39 30.28 38.71 60.38
CA SER A 39 31.49 38.50 61.18
C SER A 39 31.77 39.69 62.11
N HIS A 40 31.62 40.92 61.62
CA HIS A 40 31.80 42.12 62.42
C HIS A 40 30.77 42.21 63.56
N VAL A 41 29.49 42.03 63.26
CA VAL A 41 28.43 42.08 64.29
C VAL A 41 28.63 40.99 65.33
N ARG A 42 29.02 39.78 64.92
CA ARG A 42 29.33 38.70 65.86
C ARG A 42 30.53 39.02 66.75
N ASN A 43 31.58 39.60 66.19
CA ASN A 43 32.75 40.03 66.97
C ASN A 43 32.39 41.14 67.97
N ASP A 44 31.50 42.07 67.59
CA ASP A 44 30.99 43.12 68.49
C ASP A 44 30.14 42.52 69.62
N THR A 45 29.27 41.55 69.30
CA THR A 45 28.50 40.80 70.32
C THR A 45 29.44 40.07 71.27
N ASP A 46 30.43 39.33 70.75
CA ASP A 46 31.41 38.59 71.55
C ASP A 46 32.22 39.53 72.45
N ALA A 47 32.63 40.70 71.94
CA ALA A 47 33.34 41.71 72.72
C ALA A 47 32.47 42.30 73.84
N ALA A 48 31.20 42.61 73.56
CA ALA A 48 30.26 43.11 74.56
C ALA A 48 29.97 42.06 75.65
N LEU A 49 29.81 40.79 75.27
CA LEU A 49 29.65 39.68 76.20
C LEU A 49 30.91 39.44 77.04
N GLN A 50 32.11 39.65 76.48
CA GLN A 50 33.36 39.56 77.22
C GLN A 50 33.47 40.66 78.26
N ILE A 51 33.13 41.91 77.93
CA ILE A 51 33.08 43.04 78.87
C ILE A 51 32.09 42.73 80.01
N LEU A 52 30.91 42.21 79.68
CA LEU A 52 29.92 41.79 80.69
C LEU A 52 30.46 40.69 81.62
N THR A 53 31.16 39.70 81.06
CA THR A 53 31.78 38.62 81.82
C THR A 53 32.88 39.13 82.75
N ASP A 54 33.68 40.09 82.28
CA ASP A 54 34.75 40.72 83.05
C ASP A 54 34.19 41.55 84.21
N LEU A 55 33.09 42.25 83.96
CA LEU A 55 32.35 43.00 84.98
C LEU A 55 31.76 42.07 86.04
N PHE A 56 31.08 40.99 85.65
CA PHE A 56 30.58 40.00 86.61
C PHE A 56 31.70 39.35 87.41
N ARG A 57 32.84 39.05 86.77
CA ARG A 57 34.03 38.53 87.44
C ARG A 57 34.61 39.55 88.44
N GLY A 58 34.57 40.84 88.13
CA GLY A 58 34.92 41.92 89.04
C GLY A 58 33.99 41.99 90.25
N ILE A 59 32.67 41.93 90.02
CA ILE A 59 31.65 41.89 91.08
C ILE A 59 31.87 40.68 91.98
N VAL A 60 32.05 39.48 91.42
CA VAL A 60 32.28 38.25 92.20
C VAL A 60 33.53 38.38 93.09
N LYS A 61 34.60 39.01 92.58
CA LYS A 61 35.81 39.29 93.37
C LYS A 61 35.56 40.28 94.52
N CYS A 62 34.68 41.27 94.36
CA CYS A 62 34.31 42.18 95.45
C CYS A 62 33.57 41.46 96.60
N PHE A 63 32.92 40.33 96.32
CA PHE A 63 32.27 39.48 97.33
C PHE A 63 33.16 38.35 97.86
N ASP A 64 34.42 38.25 97.38
CA ASP A 64 35.38 37.26 97.85
C ASP A 64 36.10 37.76 99.11
N LEU A 65 35.61 37.31 100.27
CA LEU A 65 36.10 37.66 101.61
C LEU A 65 37.54 37.16 101.91
N SER A 66 38.18 36.45 100.96
CA SER A 66 39.54 35.92 101.08
C SER A 66 40.61 36.73 100.34
N SER A 67 40.24 37.81 99.64
CA SER A 67 41.13 38.62 98.80
C SER A 67 41.41 40.01 99.41
N GLU A 68 42.69 40.39 99.58
CA GLU A 68 43.14 41.69 100.14
C GLU A 68 43.05 42.89 99.16
N ALA A 69 42.28 42.79 98.07
CA ALA A 69 42.13 43.86 97.10
C ALA A 69 40.88 44.72 97.40
N SER A 70 41.06 45.97 97.84
CA SER A 70 40.00 46.97 97.84
C SER A 70 39.77 47.47 96.41
N SER A 71 38.73 46.97 95.75
CA SER A 71 38.24 47.58 94.51
C SER A 71 37.05 48.47 94.83
N ASP A 72 37.07 49.72 94.35
CA ASP A 72 36.01 50.70 94.57
C ASP A 72 34.71 50.22 93.93
N LEU A 73 33.71 49.94 94.78
CA LEU A 73 32.40 49.42 94.37
C LEU A 73 31.64 50.41 93.47
N GLU A 74 31.92 51.72 93.58
CA GLU A 74 31.29 52.79 92.78
C GLU A 74 31.71 52.76 91.31
N GLU A 75 32.95 52.40 90.99
CA GLU A 75 33.47 52.38 89.61
C GLU A 75 32.95 51.16 88.83
N VAL A 76 32.65 50.05 89.53
CA VAL A 76 32.15 48.80 88.96
C VAL A 76 30.62 48.81 88.83
N ALA A 77 29.89 49.44 89.76
CA ALA A 77 28.43 49.47 89.76
C ALA A 77 27.83 50.52 88.81
N GLY A 78 28.53 51.62 88.54
CA GLY A 78 28.05 52.70 87.68
C GLY A 78 27.91 52.34 86.19
N SER A 79 28.64 51.32 85.71
CA SER A 79 28.68 50.96 84.28
C SER A 79 27.81 49.76 83.87
N VAL A 80 27.19 49.05 84.84
CA VAL A 80 26.46 47.80 84.55
C VAL A 80 25.28 48.02 83.61
N ASP A 81 24.48 49.05 83.85
CA ASP A 81 23.30 49.36 83.02
C ASP A 81 23.69 49.79 81.60
N GLU A 82 24.86 50.42 81.43
CA GLU A 82 25.37 50.84 80.13
C GLU A 82 25.93 49.65 79.34
N VAL A 83 26.66 48.74 80.01
CA VAL A 83 27.14 47.48 79.43
C VAL A 83 25.98 46.55 79.07
N LEU A 84 24.95 46.43 79.91
CA LEU A 84 23.77 45.62 79.60
C LEU A 84 22.98 46.16 78.41
N LYS A 85 22.85 47.49 78.30
CA LYS A 85 22.25 48.13 77.11
C LYS A 85 23.05 47.87 75.85
N GLU A 86 24.38 47.93 75.93
CA GLU A 86 25.27 47.67 74.79
C GLU A 86 25.20 46.20 74.34
N VAL A 87 25.19 45.25 75.28
CA VAL A 87 25.01 43.82 75.00
C VAL A 87 23.64 43.56 74.37
N GLN A 88 22.58 44.14 74.93
CA GLN A 88 21.23 44.00 74.38
C GLN A 88 21.16 44.56 72.95
N LEU A 89 21.78 45.72 72.70
CA LEU A 89 21.82 46.35 71.38
C LEU A 89 22.53 45.46 70.35
N ASN A 90 23.68 44.87 70.69
CA ASN A 90 24.46 44.06 69.76
C ASN A 90 23.82 42.70 69.50
N ILE A 91 23.22 42.05 70.51
CA ILE A 91 22.40 40.84 70.32
C ILE A 91 21.18 41.16 69.43
N CYS A 92 20.51 42.30 69.63
CA CYS A 92 19.40 42.71 68.77
C CYS A 92 19.82 42.97 67.33
N LYS A 93 21.03 43.50 67.09
CA LYS A 93 21.59 43.67 65.75
C LYS A 93 21.86 42.31 65.09
N GLU A 94 22.47 41.38 65.83
CA GLU A 94 22.76 40.02 65.33
C GLU A 94 21.48 39.25 64.95
N LEU A 95 20.45 39.30 65.81
CA LEU A 95 19.16 38.66 65.53
C LEU A 95 18.40 39.33 64.37
N LYS A 96 18.60 40.63 64.13
CA LYS A 96 17.98 41.34 63.01
C LYS A 96 18.61 41.02 61.65
N ILE A 97 19.91 40.71 61.60
CA ILE A 97 20.59 40.29 60.37
C ILE A 97 19.91 39.05 59.75
N ASP A 98 19.28 38.21 60.58
CA ASP A 98 18.58 37.00 60.15
C ASP A 98 17.11 37.24 59.75
N LEU A 99 16.52 38.41 60.10
CA LEU A 99 15.06 38.59 60.10
C LEU A 99 14.50 39.84 59.41
N THR A 100 15.31 40.79 58.92
CA THR A 100 14.78 41.96 58.19
C THR A 100 15.04 41.88 56.69
N GLU A 101 13.94 41.76 55.94
CA GLU A 101 13.71 42.30 54.58
C GLU A 101 14.98 42.45 53.74
N HIS A 102 15.30 41.45 52.90
CA HIS A 102 16.22 41.65 51.79
C HIS A 102 15.76 42.91 51.03
N ASP A 103 16.63 43.92 50.96
CA ASP A 103 16.45 45.07 50.09
C ASP A 103 16.07 44.53 48.69
N GLU A 104 15.11 45.14 48.00
CA GLU A 104 14.66 44.65 46.68
C GLU A 104 15.86 44.46 45.72
N ALA A 105 16.92 45.25 45.91
CA ALA A 105 18.21 45.10 45.26
C ALA A 105 18.95 43.78 45.58
N GLU A 106 18.99 43.35 46.85
CA GLU A 106 19.64 42.10 47.27
C GLU A 106 18.88 40.88 46.77
N LYS A 107 17.54 40.92 46.85
CA LYS A 107 16.67 39.89 46.28
C LYS A 107 16.86 39.81 44.77
N GLY A 108 17.02 40.95 44.10
CA GLY A 108 17.36 41.04 42.68
C GLY A 108 18.68 40.38 42.31
N ILE A 109 19.74 40.57 43.10
CA ILE A 109 21.06 39.94 42.87
C ILE A 109 20.99 38.42 43.05
N MET A 110 20.26 37.93 44.06
CA MET A 110 20.09 36.50 44.28
C MET A 110 19.24 35.87 43.18
N MET A 111 18.19 36.56 42.75
CA MET A 111 17.30 36.10 41.68
C MET A 111 17.96 36.06 40.31
N SER A 112 18.79 37.04 39.98
CA SER A 112 19.55 37.04 38.73
C SER A 112 20.57 35.90 38.70
N ALA A 113 21.29 35.66 39.80
CA ALA A 113 22.22 34.55 39.92
C ALA A 113 21.51 33.18 39.82
N TYR A 114 20.38 33.00 40.50
CA TYR A 114 19.56 31.79 40.42
C TYR A 114 19.04 31.56 38.99
N SER A 115 18.46 32.60 38.38
CA SER A 115 17.95 32.57 37.01
C SER A 115 19.04 32.15 36.02
N LYS A 116 20.26 32.66 36.19
CA LYS A 116 21.42 32.30 35.36
C LYS A 116 21.83 30.84 35.52
N VAL A 117 21.85 30.31 36.74
CA VAL A 117 22.16 28.89 37.00
C VAL A 117 21.10 28.00 36.36
N VAL A 118 19.81 28.30 36.55
CA VAL A 118 18.70 27.55 35.94
C VAL A 118 18.77 27.59 34.42
N HIS A 119 19.08 28.75 33.84
CA HIS A 119 19.28 28.90 32.40
C HIS A 119 20.41 28.00 31.89
N LYS A 120 21.59 28.01 32.53
CA LYS A 120 22.69 27.11 32.17
C LYS A 120 22.32 25.63 32.29
N VAL A 121 21.60 25.25 33.36
CA VAL A 121 21.12 23.87 33.52
C VAL A 121 20.15 23.47 32.41
N ARG A 122 19.23 24.37 32.01
CA ARG A 122 18.32 24.13 30.88
C ARG A 122 19.08 24.04 29.56
N GLN A 123 20.12 24.86 29.34
CA GLN A 123 20.99 24.75 28.16
C GLN A 123 21.68 23.38 28.09
N GLU A 124 22.25 22.89 29.20
CA GLU A 124 22.86 21.56 29.27
C GLU A 124 21.84 20.44 29.03
N GLN A 125 20.63 20.55 29.59
CA GLN A 125 19.54 19.60 29.32
C GLN A 125 19.15 19.57 27.84
N ASN A 126 19.08 20.74 27.19
CA ASN A 126 18.82 20.82 25.75
C ASN A 126 19.94 20.14 24.95
N LEU A 127 21.21 20.35 25.31
CA LEU A 127 22.35 19.68 24.68
C LEU A 127 22.29 18.16 24.84
N ILE A 128 21.99 17.67 26.05
CA ILE A 128 21.80 16.23 26.31
C ILE A 128 20.69 15.67 25.43
N THR A 129 19.58 16.38 25.29
CA THR A 129 18.45 15.97 24.44
C THR A 129 18.87 15.88 22.97
N VAL A 130 19.63 16.86 22.46
CA VAL A 130 20.18 16.83 21.09
C VAL A 130 21.11 15.63 20.90
N ILE A 131 21.98 15.35 21.87
CA ILE A 131 22.89 14.19 21.83
C ILE A 131 22.10 12.87 21.83
N GLN A 132 21.08 12.75 22.67
CA GLN A 132 20.21 11.55 22.71
C GLN A 132 19.47 11.32 21.40
N ASN A 133 18.97 12.38 20.77
CA ASN A 133 18.32 12.30 19.46
C ASN A 133 19.32 11.87 18.38
N ARG A 134 20.54 12.45 18.37
CA ARG A 134 21.60 12.03 17.45
C ARG A 134 22.04 10.59 17.66
N TYR A 135 22.15 10.15 18.92
CA TYR A 135 22.47 8.76 19.26
C TYR A 135 21.39 7.81 18.74
N SER A 136 20.11 8.12 18.97
CA SER A 136 18.98 7.31 18.50
C SER A 136 18.96 7.22 16.96
N ALA A 137 19.16 8.35 16.28
CA ALA A 137 19.29 8.38 14.82
C ALA A 137 20.49 7.55 14.33
N SER A 138 21.62 7.58 15.04
CA SER A 138 22.80 6.76 14.71
C SER A 138 22.56 5.27 14.90
N VAL A 139 21.79 4.87 15.93
CA VAL A 139 21.42 3.46 16.17
C VAL A 139 20.50 2.96 15.06
N GLU A 140 19.49 3.76 14.69
CA GLU A 140 18.58 3.43 13.59
C GLU A 140 19.33 3.35 12.25
N PHE A 141 20.22 4.31 11.98
CA PHE A 141 21.08 4.27 10.80
C PHE A 141 21.95 3.02 10.76
N LYS A 142 22.56 2.63 11.89
CA LYS A 142 23.36 1.41 11.97
C LYS A 142 22.52 0.18 11.62
N LYS A 143 21.30 0.08 12.15
CA LYS A 143 20.38 -1.03 11.85
C LYS A 143 20.03 -1.09 10.36
N GLN A 144 19.72 0.05 9.75
CA GLN A 144 19.46 0.13 8.31
C GLN A 144 20.69 -0.26 7.48
N ALA A 145 21.88 0.21 7.86
CA ALA A 145 23.13 -0.13 7.18
C ALA A 145 23.47 -1.63 7.27
N GLU A 146 23.21 -2.28 8.41
CA GLU A 146 23.35 -3.73 8.56
C GLU A 146 22.39 -4.49 7.61
N GLU A 147 21.14 -4.02 7.47
CA GLU A 147 20.19 -4.59 6.51
C GLU A 147 20.67 -4.42 5.06
N TRP A 148 21.24 -3.26 4.70
CA TRP A 148 21.80 -3.01 3.35
C TRP A 148 22.98 -3.92 3.03
N LEU A 149 23.88 -4.11 3.99
CA LEU A 149 25.06 -4.97 3.82
C LEU A 149 24.66 -6.43 3.59
N ASN A 150 23.60 -6.90 4.23
CA ASN A 150 23.09 -8.26 4.10
C ASN A 150 22.24 -8.49 2.84
N ARG A 151 21.65 -7.42 2.27
CA ARG A 151 20.76 -7.48 1.09
C ARG A 151 21.38 -6.83 -0.14
N ARG A 152 22.65 -7.13 -0.43
CA ARG A 152 23.27 -6.62 -1.67
C ARG A 152 22.51 -7.16 -2.89
N PRO A 153 21.98 -6.27 -3.76
CA PRO A 153 21.32 -6.71 -4.99
C PRO A 153 22.34 -7.42 -5.86
N ASN A 154 22.03 -8.66 -6.26
CA ASN A 154 22.83 -9.42 -7.21
C ASN A 154 22.03 -9.62 -8.49
N ILE A 155 22.58 -9.13 -9.61
CA ILE A 155 21.98 -9.24 -10.95
C ILE A 155 22.48 -10.49 -11.70
N ASP A 156 23.50 -11.17 -11.20
CA ASP A 156 24.07 -12.37 -11.81
C ASP A 156 23.02 -13.47 -12.04
N ASN A 157 22.08 -13.62 -11.10
CA ASN A 157 20.95 -14.54 -11.23
C ASN A 157 20.08 -14.19 -12.45
N LEU A 158 19.68 -12.92 -12.57
CA LEU A 158 18.88 -12.43 -13.71
C LEU A 158 19.63 -12.62 -15.03
N LEU A 159 20.93 -12.31 -15.08
CA LEU A 159 21.75 -12.50 -16.28
C LEU A 159 21.92 -13.97 -16.65
N SER A 160 22.09 -14.84 -15.65
CA SER A 160 22.15 -16.30 -15.83
C SER A 160 20.84 -16.83 -16.42
N ILE A 161 19.70 -16.44 -15.86
CA ILE A 161 18.37 -16.80 -16.39
C ILE A 161 18.20 -16.31 -17.82
N LYS A 162 18.51 -15.04 -18.11
CA LYS A 162 18.46 -14.48 -19.47
C LYS A 162 19.33 -15.27 -20.47
N LYS A 163 20.51 -15.72 -20.05
CA LYS A 163 21.40 -16.55 -20.86
C LYS A 163 20.76 -17.92 -21.14
N THR A 164 20.16 -18.54 -20.13
CA THR A 164 19.42 -19.81 -20.27
C THR A 164 18.24 -19.65 -21.21
N VAL A 165 17.40 -18.63 -21.02
CA VAL A 165 16.26 -18.30 -21.90
C VAL A 165 16.74 -18.12 -23.35
N LYS A 166 17.83 -17.37 -23.57
CA LYS A 166 18.40 -17.19 -24.92
C LYS A 166 18.82 -18.51 -25.56
N SER A 167 19.45 -19.40 -24.79
CA SER A 167 19.85 -20.74 -25.26
C SER A 167 18.64 -21.61 -25.61
N LEU A 168 17.63 -21.64 -24.73
CA LEU A 168 16.41 -22.43 -24.94
C LEU A 168 15.61 -21.92 -26.13
N LYS A 169 15.49 -20.60 -26.31
CA LYS A 169 14.87 -19.99 -27.50
C LYS A 169 15.56 -20.41 -28.79
N ALA A 170 16.90 -20.42 -28.82
CA ALA A 170 17.64 -20.83 -30.01
C ALA A 170 17.36 -22.30 -30.35
N HIS A 171 17.32 -23.16 -29.33
CA HIS A 171 16.97 -24.56 -29.50
C HIS A 171 15.52 -24.77 -29.97
N LEU A 172 14.57 -24.00 -29.44
CA LEU A 172 13.17 -24.03 -29.88
C LEU A 172 13.03 -23.58 -31.35
N ARG A 173 13.71 -22.52 -31.76
CA ARG A 173 13.73 -22.08 -33.18
C ARG A 173 14.29 -23.16 -34.11
N TRP A 174 15.33 -23.87 -33.66
CA TRP A 174 15.88 -24.99 -34.42
C TRP A 174 14.86 -26.13 -34.57
N LYS A 175 14.17 -26.50 -33.49
CA LYS A 175 13.10 -27.53 -33.54
C LYS A 175 11.92 -27.12 -34.42
N LEU A 176 11.52 -25.85 -34.40
CA LEU A 176 10.48 -25.33 -35.29
C LEU A 176 10.90 -25.43 -36.77
N ALA A 177 12.16 -25.11 -37.09
CA ALA A 177 12.68 -25.29 -38.44
C ALA A 177 12.78 -26.76 -38.85
N GLU A 178 13.16 -27.66 -37.92
CA GLU A 178 13.17 -29.11 -38.14
C GLU A 178 11.77 -29.63 -38.50
N LYS A 179 10.73 -29.20 -37.77
CA LYS A 179 9.34 -29.51 -38.09
C LYS A 179 8.96 -29.02 -39.50
N ASN A 180 9.23 -27.75 -39.84
CA ASN A 180 8.87 -27.20 -41.14
C ASN A 180 9.57 -27.94 -42.30
N ASN A 181 10.85 -28.28 -42.15
CA ASN A 181 11.60 -29.04 -43.16
C ASN A 181 11.00 -30.44 -43.38
N LEU A 182 10.51 -31.10 -42.32
CA LEU A 182 9.85 -32.39 -42.42
C LEU A 182 8.49 -32.26 -43.11
N GLU A 183 7.70 -31.24 -42.76
CA GLU A 183 6.43 -30.94 -43.43
C GLU A 183 6.63 -30.67 -44.94
N GLU A 184 7.72 -30.01 -45.34
CA GLU A 184 8.05 -29.76 -46.75
C GLU A 184 8.54 -31.00 -47.51
N SER A 185 8.98 -32.05 -46.81
CA SER A 185 9.57 -33.24 -47.43
C SER A 185 8.56 -34.31 -47.84
N ASP A 186 7.29 -34.20 -47.43
CA ASP A 186 6.17 -35.15 -47.68
C ASP A 186 6.43 -36.65 -47.32
N ASP A 187 7.62 -37.01 -46.81
CA ASP A 187 8.08 -38.38 -46.55
C ASP A 187 8.08 -38.77 -45.05
N TYR A 188 7.36 -38.06 -44.18
CA TYR A 188 7.37 -38.28 -42.73
C TYR A 188 6.26 -39.21 -42.24
N SER A 189 6.52 -39.97 -41.16
CA SER A 189 5.47 -40.74 -40.49
C SER A 189 4.64 -39.86 -39.52
N GLU A 190 3.37 -40.19 -39.34
CA GLU A 190 2.48 -39.52 -38.37
C GLU A 190 3.05 -39.57 -36.94
N PHE A 191 3.76 -40.66 -36.61
CA PHE A 191 4.47 -40.82 -35.35
C PHE A 191 5.65 -39.85 -35.19
N GLU A 192 6.48 -39.65 -36.21
CA GLU A 192 7.59 -38.69 -36.17
C GLU A 192 7.10 -37.25 -36.05
N MET A 193 6.03 -36.91 -36.76
CA MET A 193 5.40 -35.59 -36.65
C MET A 193 4.86 -35.33 -35.24
N THR A 194 4.19 -36.33 -34.65
CA THR A 194 3.64 -36.23 -33.29
C THR A 194 4.74 -36.07 -32.26
N ARG A 195 5.80 -36.88 -32.36
CA ARG A 195 6.97 -36.78 -31.49
C ARG A 195 7.64 -35.40 -31.55
N ILE A 196 7.81 -34.82 -32.72
CA ILE A 196 8.42 -33.49 -32.86
C ILE A 196 7.52 -32.39 -32.30
N LYS A 197 6.19 -32.50 -32.49
CA LYS A 197 5.23 -31.59 -31.86
C LYS A 197 5.30 -31.66 -30.33
N GLU A 198 5.39 -32.85 -29.75
CA GLU A 198 5.58 -33.05 -28.31
C GLU A 198 6.91 -32.47 -27.81
N GLU A 199 8.02 -32.71 -28.53
CA GLU A 199 9.33 -32.14 -28.21
C GLU A 199 9.31 -30.60 -28.25
N ILE A 200 8.63 -30.00 -29.23
CA ILE A 200 8.43 -28.55 -29.35
C ILE A 200 7.60 -28.03 -28.17
N ALA A 201 6.50 -28.70 -27.83
CA ALA A 201 5.65 -28.32 -26.69
C ALA A 201 6.44 -28.36 -25.37
N ALA A 202 7.22 -29.43 -25.15
CA ALA A 202 8.08 -29.55 -23.97
C ALA A 202 9.15 -28.45 -23.91
N GLN A 203 9.75 -28.08 -25.05
CA GLN A 203 10.73 -26.98 -25.11
C GLN A 203 10.07 -25.61 -24.87
N ARG A 204 8.88 -25.36 -25.43
CA ARG A 204 8.09 -24.14 -25.14
C ARG A 204 7.82 -23.98 -23.66
N ASN A 205 7.36 -25.05 -22.99
CA ASN A 205 7.11 -25.05 -21.56
C ASN A 205 8.36 -24.72 -20.74
N LYS A 206 9.53 -25.26 -21.12
CA LYS A 206 10.82 -24.91 -20.48
C LYS A 206 11.19 -23.43 -20.66
N VAL A 207 11.02 -22.88 -21.87
CA VAL A 207 11.26 -21.45 -22.14
C VAL A 207 10.36 -20.60 -21.25
N LEU A 208 9.07 -20.91 -21.19
CA LEU A 208 8.10 -20.15 -20.40
C LEU A 208 8.38 -20.24 -18.89
N GLN A 209 8.75 -21.41 -18.37
CA GLN A 209 9.16 -21.57 -16.97
C GLN A 209 10.35 -20.67 -16.61
N GLU A 210 11.37 -20.59 -17.48
CA GLU A 210 12.51 -19.70 -17.26
C GLU A 210 12.13 -18.22 -17.37
N ILE A 211 11.16 -17.85 -18.22
CA ILE A 211 10.63 -16.48 -18.29
C ILE A 211 9.86 -16.10 -17.01
N TYR A 212 9.11 -17.03 -16.42
CA TYR A 212 8.47 -16.80 -15.12
C TYR A 212 9.51 -16.60 -14.00
N LYS A 213 10.58 -17.40 -13.97
CA LYS A 213 11.71 -17.18 -13.05
C LYS A 213 12.39 -15.82 -13.28
N GLU A 214 12.51 -15.40 -14.54
CA GLU A 214 13.02 -14.06 -14.88
C GLU A 214 12.14 -12.97 -14.25
N GLN A 215 10.81 -13.11 -14.35
CA GLN A 215 9.85 -12.18 -13.75
C GLN A 215 9.95 -12.13 -12.22
N GLU A 216 10.06 -13.28 -11.55
CA GLU A 216 10.26 -13.33 -10.09
C GLU A 216 11.53 -12.61 -9.64
N GLU A 217 12.63 -12.75 -10.40
CA GLU A 217 13.86 -12.01 -10.11
C GLU A 217 13.71 -10.51 -10.36
N TYR A 218 12.98 -10.10 -11.40
CA TYR A 218 12.64 -8.69 -11.60
C TYR A 218 11.81 -8.12 -10.46
N GLU A 219 10.84 -8.86 -9.92
CA GLU A 219 10.03 -8.42 -8.77
C GLU A 219 10.90 -8.21 -7.53
N LYS A 220 11.83 -9.14 -7.25
CA LYS A 220 12.81 -9.00 -6.15
C LYS A 220 13.69 -7.77 -6.34
N LEU A 221 14.23 -7.56 -7.54
CA LEU A 221 15.07 -6.41 -7.85
C LEU A 221 14.28 -5.10 -7.79
N ALA A 222 13.06 -5.05 -8.32
CA ALA A 222 12.18 -3.88 -8.25
C ALA A 222 11.86 -3.50 -6.80
N TYR A 223 11.59 -4.48 -5.93
CA TYR A 223 11.40 -4.24 -4.50
C TYR A 223 12.66 -3.64 -3.84
N LEU A 224 13.85 -4.15 -4.18
CA LEU A 224 15.11 -3.59 -3.69
C LEU A 224 15.33 -2.15 -4.19
N VAL A 225 14.99 -1.85 -5.45
CA VAL A 225 15.10 -0.50 -6.03
C VAL A 225 14.19 0.48 -5.30
N GLN A 226 12.93 0.12 -5.09
CA GLN A 226 11.95 1.01 -4.44
C GLN A 226 12.31 1.30 -2.99
N LYS A 227 12.91 0.33 -2.29
CA LYS A 227 13.12 0.43 -0.85
C LYS A 227 14.52 0.91 -0.45
N TRP A 228 15.56 0.49 -1.17
CA TRP A 228 16.94 0.60 -0.68
C TRP A 228 17.95 1.07 -1.72
N PHE A 229 17.81 0.68 -3.00
CA PHE A 229 18.83 0.88 -4.04
C PHE A 229 18.27 1.54 -5.31
N PRO A 230 17.82 2.81 -5.26
CA PRO A 230 17.26 3.51 -6.41
C PRO A 230 18.23 3.67 -7.59
N GLU A 231 19.54 3.59 -7.35
CA GLU A 231 20.62 3.66 -8.34
C GLU A 231 20.81 2.38 -9.15
N LEU A 232 20.27 1.25 -8.70
CA LEU A 232 20.49 -0.06 -9.35
C LEU A 232 20.11 -0.08 -10.85
N PRO A 233 18.99 0.53 -11.31
CA PRO A 233 18.67 0.58 -12.72
C PRO A 233 19.61 1.49 -13.53
N LEU A 234 20.28 2.45 -12.88
CA LEU A 234 21.27 3.33 -13.52
C LEU A 234 22.63 2.64 -13.66
N LEU A 235 22.98 1.77 -12.70
CA LEU A 235 24.21 0.98 -12.72
C LEU A 235 24.17 -0.13 -13.78
N TYR A 236 22.98 -0.71 -14.01
CA TYR A 236 22.78 -1.83 -14.93
C TYR A 236 21.65 -1.55 -15.92
N PRO A 237 21.81 -0.59 -16.84
CA PRO A 237 20.79 -0.25 -17.82
C PRO A 237 20.42 -1.43 -18.72
N GLU A 238 21.38 -2.30 -19.05
CA GLU A 238 21.18 -3.53 -19.83
C GLU A 238 20.32 -4.58 -19.12
N ALA A 239 20.19 -4.50 -17.79
CA ALA A 239 19.33 -5.40 -17.05
C ALA A 239 17.85 -5.12 -17.31
N GLY A 240 17.47 -3.93 -17.79
CA GLY A 240 16.10 -3.60 -18.17
C GLY A 240 15.14 -3.38 -17.00
N ILE A 241 15.66 -3.30 -15.76
CA ILE A 241 14.87 -3.17 -14.52
C ILE A 241 13.94 -1.96 -14.57
N LEU A 242 14.44 -0.82 -15.06
CA LEU A 242 13.63 0.41 -15.18
C LEU A 242 12.43 0.22 -16.11
N SER A 243 12.63 -0.47 -17.25
CA SER A 243 11.54 -0.72 -18.21
C SER A 243 10.46 -1.64 -17.63
N TYR A 244 10.89 -2.66 -16.87
CA TYR A 244 9.99 -3.55 -16.14
C TYR A 244 9.16 -2.77 -15.10
N MET A 245 9.81 -1.95 -14.27
CA MET A 245 9.13 -1.11 -13.27
C MET A 245 8.13 -0.13 -13.89
N ASN A 246 8.51 0.55 -14.97
CA ASN A 246 7.66 1.52 -15.66
C ASN A 246 6.39 0.87 -16.22
N SER A 247 6.49 -0.38 -16.67
CA SER A 247 5.34 -1.17 -17.15
C SER A 247 4.44 -1.73 -16.05
N GLY A 248 4.75 -1.48 -14.78
CA GLY A 248 4.05 -2.08 -13.65
C GLY A 248 4.34 -3.57 -13.47
N GLY A 249 5.46 -4.07 -13.99
CA GLY A 249 5.89 -5.46 -13.86
C GLY A 249 5.41 -6.43 -14.94
N LEU A 250 4.90 -5.91 -16.06
CA LEU A 250 4.30 -6.72 -17.13
C LEU A 250 5.19 -6.88 -18.38
N LEU A 251 6.09 -5.93 -18.63
CA LEU A 251 6.90 -5.91 -19.85
C LEU A 251 7.93 -7.04 -19.83
N SER A 252 7.83 -7.93 -20.83
CA SER A 252 8.81 -8.99 -21.04
C SER A 252 9.52 -8.82 -22.38
N HIS A 253 10.81 -8.49 -22.34
CA HIS A 253 11.68 -8.48 -23.52
C HIS A 253 12.08 -9.89 -23.98
N SER A 254 11.90 -10.87 -23.08
CA SER A 254 12.25 -12.26 -23.29
C SER A 254 11.08 -13.08 -23.85
N LEU A 255 9.86 -12.57 -23.91
CA LEU A 255 8.76 -13.28 -24.55
C LEU A 255 8.55 -12.73 -25.96
N GLU A 256 8.38 -13.63 -26.93
CA GLU A 256 8.16 -13.27 -28.33
C GLU A 256 6.93 -14.05 -28.84
N ARG A 257 6.14 -13.42 -29.71
CA ARG A 257 4.93 -14.06 -30.28
C ARG A 257 5.24 -15.39 -30.94
N ASP A 258 6.32 -15.46 -31.72
CA ASP A 258 6.67 -16.64 -32.52
C ASP A 258 7.07 -17.86 -31.66
N LEU A 259 7.29 -17.67 -30.35
CA LEU A 259 7.56 -18.76 -29.42
C LEU A 259 6.27 -19.42 -28.93
N LEU A 260 5.13 -18.75 -29.08
CA LEU A 260 3.82 -19.24 -28.65
C LEU A 260 3.18 -20.03 -29.78
N ASP A 261 2.56 -21.17 -29.46
CA ASP A 261 1.73 -21.88 -30.43
C ASP A 261 0.42 -21.14 -30.54
N ALA A 262 0.40 -20.17 -31.44
CA ALA A 262 -0.59 -19.13 -31.43
C ALA A 262 -1.55 -19.39 -32.61
N GLU A 263 -2.72 -19.96 -32.31
CA GLU A 263 -3.76 -20.20 -33.31
C GLU A 263 -4.68 -18.98 -33.47
N PRO A 264 -4.88 -18.48 -34.71
CA PRO A 264 -5.68 -17.28 -34.94
C PRO A 264 -7.16 -17.54 -34.65
N MET A 265 -7.73 -16.79 -33.72
CA MET A 265 -9.14 -16.86 -33.34
C MET A 265 -9.98 -15.95 -34.25
N LYS A 266 -10.18 -16.37 -35.51
CA LYS A 266 -10.96 -15.59 -36.50
C LYS A 266 -12.42 -15.37 -36.08
N GLU A 267 -12.95 -16.23 -35.21
CA GLU A 267 -14.34 -16.19 -34.72
C GLU A 267 -14.62 -15.03 -33.76
N LEU A 268 -13.59 -14.52 -33.07
CA LEU A 268 -13.74 -13.54 -31.98
C LEU A 268 -13.34 -12.11 -32.38
N SER A 269 -12.60 -11.92 -33.48
CA SER A 269 -12.19 -10.59 -33.95
C SER A 269 -11.79 -10.58 -35.42
N THR A 270 -12.48 -9.78 -36.23
CA THR A 270 -12.13 -9.53 -37.64
C THR A 270 -11.16 -8.36 -37.84
N LYS A 271 -10.96 -7.51 -36.81
CA LYS A 271 -10.19 -6.25 -36.91
C LYS A 271 -8.82 -6.29 -36.23
N ARG A 272 -8.61 -7.21 -35.29
CA ARG A 272 -7.37 -7.32 -34.49
C ARG A 272 -6.82 -8.73 -34.53
N PRO A 273 -5.49 -8.91 -34.61
CA PRO A 273 -4.87 -10.22 -34.46
C PRO A 273 -5.12 -10.71 -33.03
N LEU A 274 -6.06 -11.64 -32.92
CA LEU A 274 -6.40 -12.32 -31.69
C LEU A 274 -5.95 -13.75 -31.80
N VAL A 275 -5.12 -14.18 -30.86
CA VAL A 275 -4.46 -15.47 -30.98
C VAL A 275 -4.56 -16.22 -29.66
N CYS A 276 -4.97 -17.48 -29.69
CA CYS A 276 -5.05 -18.34 -28.51
C CYS A 276 -3.78 -19.19 -28.43
N SER A 277 -3.27 -19.39 -27.23
CA SER A 277 -2.18 -20.33 -26.95
C SER A 277 -2.46 -21.07 -25.65
N GLU A 278 -1.80 -22.20 -25.44
CA GLU A 278 -1.91 -22.99 -24.24
C GLU A 278 -0.57 -23.00 -23.51
N ILE A 279 -0.57 -22.58 -22.24
CA ILE A 279 0.61 -22.49 -21.39
C ILE A 279 0.28 -23.25 -20.10
N GLN A 280 1.02 -24.33 -19.81
CA GLN A 280 0.79 -25.16 -18.61
C GLN A 280 -0.68 -25.58 -18.45
N ASP A 281 -1.30 -26.08 -19.51
CA ASP A 281 -2.72 -26.51 -19.57
C ASP A 281 -3.73 -25.37 -19.28
N GLN A 282 -3.27 -24.12 -19.30
CA GLN A 282 -4.13 -22.94 -19.24
C GLN A 282 -4.16 -22.26 -20.59
N LYS A 283 -5.37 -22.07 -21.11
CA LYS A 283 -5.57 -21.26 -22.32
C LYS A 283 -5.36 -19.78 -22.00
N VAL A 284 -4.49 -19.16 -22.77
CA VAL A 284 -4.20 -17.73 -22.72
C VAL A 284 -4.52 -17.08 -24.06
N LEU A 285 -4.88 -15.81 -24.00
CA LEU A 285 -5.24 -15.01 -25.15
C LEU A 285 -4.22 -13.91 -25.36
N LEU A 286 -3.70 -13.81 -26.57
CA LEU A 286 -2.83 -12.73 -27.03
C LEU A 286 -3.64 -11.75 -27.84
N LYS A 287 -3.88 -10.58 -27.25
CA LYS A 287 -4.56 -9.46 -27.90
C LYS A 287 -3.52 -8.56 -28.55
N GLY A 288 -3.43 -8.61 -29.88
CA GLY A 288 -2.51 -7.75 -30.64
C GLY A 288 -3.15 -6.41 -30.99
N TYR A 289 -2.39 -5.34 -30.80
CA TYR A 289 -2.77 -3.95 -31.07
C TYR A 289 -1.73 -3.30 -31.95
N SER A 290 -2.17 -2.57 -32.98
CA SER A 290 -1.26 -1.72 -33.76
C SER A 290 -0.99 -0.43 -32.99
N VAL A 291 0.27 -0.16 -32.73
CA VAL A 291 0.74 0.95 -31.90
C VAL A 291 1.86 1.64 -32.64
N ASP A 292 1.70 2.93 -32.89
CA ASP A 292 2.77 3.77 -33.42
C ASP A 292 3.80 4.09 -32.34
N VAL A 293 5.03 4.37 -32.74
CA VAL A 293 6.15 4.65 -31.81
C VAL A 293 5.82 5.78 -30.83
N SER A 294 4.96 6.73 -31.20
CA SER A 294 4.58 7.85 -30.31
C SER A 294 3.53 7.49 -29.25
N SER A 295 2.78 6.41 -29.44
CA SER A 295 1.76 5.95 -28.50
C SER A 295 2.21 4.80 -27.61
N GLU A 296 3.31 4.11 -27.92
CA GLU A 296 3.89 3.03 -27.11
C GLU A 296 4.06 3.42 -25.63
N ALA A 297 4.69 4.57 -25.35
CA ALA A 297 4.87 5.04 -23.99
C ALA A 297 3.54 5.25 -23.24
N LYS A 298 2.52 5.75 -23.95
CA LYS A 298 1.18 5.97 -23.39
C LYS A 298 0.45 4.64 -23.12
N VAL A 299 0.64 3.65 -23.98
CA VAL A 299 0.11 2.29 -23.77
C VAL A 299 0.73 1.67 -22.53
N ILE A 300 2.06 1.74 -22.39
CA ILE A 300 2.79 1.24 -21.22
C ILE A 300 2.27 1.92 -19.95
N GLU A 301 2.14 3.24 -19.96
CA GLU A 301 1.63 4.01 -18.83
C GLU A 301 0.21 3.58 -18.40
N ARG A 302 -0.71 3.45 -19.38
CA ARG A 302 -2.10 3.04 -19.12
C ARG A 302 -2.19 1.60 -18.61
N VAL A 303 -1.45 0.67 -19.23
CA VAL A 303 -1.35 -0.73 -18.80
C VAL A 303 -0.78 -0.82 -17.39
N ALA A 304 0.28 -0.08 -17.10
CA ALA A 304 0.90 -0.05 -15.78
C ALA A 304 -0.05 0.52 -14.72
N LYS A 305 -0.81 1.58 -15.05
CA LYS A 305 -1.81 2.18 -14.16
C LYS A 305 -2.92 1.17 -13.82
N TYR A 306 -3.43 0.45 -14.83
CA TYR A 306 -4.43 -0.61 -14.64
C TYR A 306 -3.88 -1.77 -13.82
N HIS A 307 -2.68 -2.27 -14.14
CA HIS A 307 -2.06 -3.38 -13.43
C HIS A 307 -1.80 -3.07 -11.96
N ARG A 308 -1.37 -1.84 -11.65
CA ARG A 308 -1.22 -1.38 -10.25
C ARG A 308 -2.55 -1.36 -9.51
N ALA A 309 -3.64 -0.95 -10.15
CA ALA A 309 -4.97 -0.99 -9.55
C ALA A 309 -5.42 -2.44 -9.26
N TRP A 310 -5.14 -3.36 -10.20
CA TRP A 310 -5.37 -4.78 -10.01
C TRP A 310 -4.52 -5.34 -8.85
N ASP A 311 -3.22 -5.05 -8.81
CA ASP A 311 -2.27 -5.62 -7.83
C ASP A 311 -2.57 -5.20 -6.37
N GLN A 312 -3.13 -4.01 -6.16
CA GLN A 312 -3.56 -3.55 -4.83
C GLN A 312 -4.65 -4.42 -4.20
N GLN A 313 -5.54 -5.01 -5.01
CA GLN A 313 -6.69 -5.81 -4.54
C GLN A 313 -6.64 -7.28 -4.98
N LYS A 314 -5.72 -7.64 -5.88
CA LYS A 314 -5.50 -8.98 -6.45
C LYS A 314 -6.79 -9.64 -6.92
N GLU A 315 -7.10 -10.85 -6.47
CA GLU A 315 -8.28 -11.62 -6.88
C GLU A 315 -9.60 -10.93 -6.52
N LYS A 316 -9.59 -10.01 -5.54
CA LYS A 316 -10.78 -9.24 -5.12
C LYS A 316 -11.01 -7.98 -5.97
N SER A 317 -10.09 -7.64 -6.87
CA SER A 317 -10.19 -6.44 -7.71
C SER A 317 -11.40 -6.43 -8.63
N GLY A 318 -11.96 -7.59 -8.99
CA GLY A 318 -12.99 -7.71 -10.03
C GLY A 318 -12.50 -7.36 -11.44
N LEU A 319 -11.18 -7.30 -11.65
CA LEU A 319 -10.54 -6.90 -12.90
C LEU A 319 -9.83 -8.07 -13.60
N LEU A 320 -9.82 -8.05 -14.93
CA LEU A 320 -9.11 -9.02 -15.75
C LEU A 320 -7.60 -8.92 -15.50
N ARG A 321 -7.01 -9.98 -14.97
CA ARG A 321 -5.56 -10.06 -14.75
C ARG A 321 -4.80 -9.93 -16.08
N LEU A 322 -3.80 -9.06 -16.09
CA LEU A 322 -2.82 -8.97 -17.17
C LEU A 322 -1.62 -9.87 -16.82
N LEU A 323 -1.17 -10.69 -17.76
CA LEU A 323 -0.06 -11.63 -17.53
C LEU A 323 1.26 -11.05 -18.05
N PHE A 324 1.30 -10.68 -19.33
CA PHE A 324 2.48 -10.14 -19.98
C PHE A 324 2.13 -9.06 -21.01
N LEU A 325 3.04 -8.09 -21.15
CA LEU A 325 3.04 -7.10 -22.22
C LEU A 325 4.27 -7.34 -23.11
N LEU A 326 4.03 -7.50 -24.42
CA LEU A 326 5.06 -7.83 -25.39
C LEU A 326 5.09 -6.79 -26.52
N PHE A 327 6.29 -6.35 -26.89
CA PHE A 327 6.52 -5.48 -28.06
C PHE A 327 7.25 -6.25 -29.14
N CYS A 328 6.69 -6.29 -30.34
CA CYS A 328 7.36 -6.90 -31.49
C CYS A 328 8.45 -5.95 -32.02
N LYS A 329 9.69 -6.44 -32.14
CA LYS A 329 10.81 -5.63 -32.65
C LYS A 329 10.69 -5.29 -34.14
N SER A 330 9.96 -6.11 -34.89
CA SER A 330 9.91 -6.06 -36.36
C SER A 330 8.56 -5.58 -36.91
N ASP A 331 7.57 -5.33 -36.04
CA ASP A 331 6.21 -4.99 -36.41
C ASP A 331 5.68 -3.97 -35.38
N PRO A 332 4.99 -2.88 -35.76
CA PRO A 332 4.30 -1.97 -34.83
C PRO A 332 3.11 -2.62 -34.13
N LEU A 333 3.30 -3.83 -33.58
CA LEU A 333 2.32 -4.59 -32.83
C LEU A 333 2.76 -4.78 -31.38
N VAL A 334 1.81 -4.53 -30.48
CA VAL A 334 1.91 -4.81 -29.06
C VAL A 334 0.94 -5.92 -28.73
N TYR A 335 1.41 -6.96 -28.04
CA TYR A 335 0.56 -8.03 -27.56
C TYR A 335 0.37 -7.92 -26.07
N LEU A 336 -0.89 -8.01 -25.64
CA LEU A 336 -1.26 -8.16 -24.24
C LEU A 336 -1.74 -9.59 -24.01
N MET A 337 -1.05 -10.31 -23.13
CA MET A 337 -1.41 -11.66 -22.74
C MET A 337 -2.36 -11.62 -21.53
N VAL A 338 -3.51 -12.27 -21.66
CA VAL A 338 -4.54 -12.36 -20.63
C VAL A 338 -5.08 -13.79 -20.51
N PRO A 339 -5.68 -14.19 -19.39
CA PRO A 339 -6.40 -15.46 -19.28
C PRO A 339 -7.52 -15.56 -20.31
N TYR A 340 -7.76 -16.76 -20.86
CA TYR A 340 -8.90 -17.02 -21.73
C TYR A 340 -10.06 -17.64 -20.94
N TYR A 341 -11.23 -17.00 -21.01
CA TYR A 341 -12.47 -17.50 -20.42
C TYR A 341 -13.44 -17.93 -21.54
N PRO A 342 -13.41 -19.21 -21.98
CA PRO A 342 -14.23 -19.68 -23.10
C PRO A 342 -15.72 -19.52 -22.80
N GLY A 343 -16.45 -18.87 -23.72
CA GLY A 343 -17.90 -18.69 -23.63
C GLY A 343 -18.41 -17.87 -22.44
N ALA A 344 -17.52 -17.29 -21.63
CA ALA A 344 -17.89 -16.66 -20.36
C ALA A 344 -18.32 -15.19 -20.49
N SER A 345 -18.23 -14.57 -21.68
CA SER A 345 -18.68 -13.18 -21.83
C SER A 345 -20.20 -13.11 -21.65
N LEU A 346 -20.71 -12.04 -21.04
CA LEU A 346 -22.16 -11.89 -20.86
C LEU A 346 -22.93 -11.93 -22.19
N GLY A 347 -22.34 -11.37 -23.25
CA GLY A 347 -22.90 -11.44 -24.60
C GLY A 347 -23.08 -12.87 -25.11
N ALA A 348 -22.07 -13.72 -24.92
CA ALA A 348 -22.13 -15.13 -25.33
C ALA A 348 -23.10 -15.94 -24.45
N LEU A 349 -23.03 -15.76 -23.13
CA LEU A 349 -23.90 -16.46 -22.19
C LEU A 349 -25.38 -16.14 -22.42
N GLN A 350 -25.72 -14.88 -22.69
CA GLN A 350 -27.11 -14.52 -22.94
C GLN A 350 -27.67 -15.13 -24.23
N ALA A 351 -26.82 -15.42 -25.22
CA ALA A 351 -27.23 -16.06 -26.47
C ALA A 351 -27.41 -17.57 -26.35
N ASP A 352 -26.62 -18.23 -25.50
CA ASP A 352 -26.57 -19.69 -25.37
C ASP A 352 -27.30 -20.20 -24.11
N ALA A 353 -26.88 -19.75 -22.93
CA ALA A 353 -27.41 -20.17 -21.63
C ALA A 353 -27.53 -18.98 -20.67
N PRO A 354 -28.65 -18.21 -20.72
CA PRO A 354 -28.85 -17.01 -19.92
C PRO A 354 -28.60 -17.21 -18.42
N LEU A 355 -28.12 -16.16 -17.75
CA LEU A 355 -27.93 -16.18 -16.29
C LEU A 355 -29.28 -16.13 -15.58
N THR A 356 -29.44 -16.93 -14.52
CA THR A 356 -30.54 -16.73 -13.57
C THR A 356 -30.38 -15.39 -12.86
N LEU A 357 -31.47 -14.86 -12.27
CA LEU A 357 -31.40 -13.59 -11.54
C LEU A 357 -30.36 -13.61 -10.42
N GLU A 358 -30.25 -14.72 -9.69
CA GLU A 358 -29.27 -14.88 -8.61
C GLU A 358 -27.83 -14.86 -9.15
N GLU A 359 -27.55 -15.58 -10.24
CA GLU A 359 -26.25 -15.56 -10.91
C GLU A 359 -25.93 -14.17 -11.47
N ALA A 360 -26.90 -13.51 -12.09
CA ALA A 360 -26.74 -12.16 -12.62
C ALA A 360 -26.38 -11.17 -11.52
N LEU A 361 -27.03 -11.22 -10.35
CA LEU A 361 -26.69 -10.38 -9.20
C LEU A 361 -25.29 -10.68 -8.66
N LYS A 362 -24.90 -11.97 -8.53
CA LYS A 362 -23.54 -12.37 -8.11
C LYS A 362 -22.47 -11.84 -9.07
N VAL A 363 -22.70 -12.00 -10.37
CA VAL A 363 -21.78 -11.51 -11.41
C VAL A 363 -21.72 -9.98 -11.38
N MET A 364 -22.86 -9.29 -11.33
CA MET A 364 -22.89 -7.83 -11.33
C MET A 364 -22.33 -7.23 -10.02
N LYS A 365 -22.34 -7.97 -8.89
CA LYS A 365 -21.57 -7.59 -7.68
C LYS A 365 -20.07 -7.56 -7.99
N GLY A 366 -19.54 -8.59 -8.66
CA GLY A 366 -18.14 -8.62 -9.10
C GLY A 366 -17.80 -7.52 -10.11
N VAL A 367 -18.71 -7.19 -11.02
CA VAL A 367 -18.54 -6.06 -11.95
C VAL A 367 -18.46 -4.73 -11.19
N ALA A 368 -19.31 -4.52 -10.19
CA ALA A 368 -19.25 -3.31 -9.36
C ALA A 368 -17.92 -3.23 -8.57
N GLN A 369 -17.37 -4.36 -8.08
CA GLN A 369 -16.02 -4.40 -7.50
C GLN A 369 -14.94 -3.98 -8.50
N GLY A 370 -15.03 -4.47 -9.75
CA GLY A 370 -14.16 -4.06 -10.85
C GLY A 370 -14.20 -2.56 -11.10
N LEU A 371 -15.40 -1.98 -11.21
CA LEU A 371 -15.58 -0.55 -11.41
C LEU A 371 -15.10 0.27 -10.21
N GLN A 372 -15.36 -0.18 -8.97
CA GLN A 372 -14.84 0.47 -7.77
C GLN A 372 -13.32 0.53 -7.78
N THR A 373 -12.65 -0.58 -8.16
CA THR A 373 -11.19 -0.63 -8.26
C THR A 373 -10.65 0.34 -9.32
N LEU A 374 -11.28 0.41 -10.50
CA LEU A 374 -10.88 1.36 -11.55
C LEU A 374 -11.10 2.80 -11.12
N HIS A 375 -12.28 3.13 -10.63
CA HIS A 375 -12.66 4.48 -10.23
C HIS A 375 -11.80 4.97 -9.05
N GLY A 376 -11.50 4.10 -8.09
CA GLY A 376 -10.56 4.39 -6.99
C GLY A 376 -9.13 4.69 -7.46
N ALA A 377 -8.73 4.15 -8.61
CA ALA A 377 -7.47 4.45 -9.29
C ALA A 377 -7.55 5.61 -10.29
N ASN A 378 -8.67 6.36 -10.31
CA ASN A 378 -8.97 7.40 -11.31
C ASN A 378 -8.87 6.90 -12.76
N ILE A 379 -9.40 5.70 -13.02
CA ILE A 379 -9.48 5.12 -14.37
C ILE A 379 -10.96 5.00 -14.72
N VAL A 380 -11.38 5.56 -15.85
CA VAL A 380 -12.72 5.35 -16.41
C VAL A 380 -12.67 4.24 -17.44
N HIS A 381 -13.62 3.30 -17.38
CA HIS A 381 -13.71 2.24 -18.39
C HIS A 381 -14.02 2.83 -19.75
N GLY A 382 -15.12 3.59 -19.84
CA GLY A 382 -15.54 4.29 -21.05
C GLY A 382 -15.95 3.35 -22.19
N SER A 383 -16.05 2.04 -21.94
CA SER A 383 -16.48 1.07 -22.94
C SER A 383 -17.09 -0.19 -22.35
N LEU A 384 -17.87 -0.04 -21.27
CA LEU A 384 -18.47 -1.16 -20.57
C LEU A 384 -19.65 -1.73 -21.38
N HIS A 385 -19.58 -3.01 -21.76
CA HIS A 385 -20.64 -3.72 -22.48
C HIS A 385 -20.56 -5.24 -22.28
N GLY A 386 -21.57 -5.99 -22.73
CA GLY A 386 -21.68 -7.43 -22.47
C GLY A 386 -20.49 -8.29 -22.93
N ASN A 387 -19.79 -7.89 -23.99
CA ASN A 387 -18.58 -8.60 -24.44
C ASN A 387 -17.30 -8.29 -23.62
N ASN A 388 -17.33 -7.25 -22.77
CA ASN A 388 -16.19 -6.82 -21.94
C ASN A 388 -16.34 -7.27 -20.48
N ILE A 389 -17.40 -8.01 -20.15
CA ILE A 389 -17.64 -8.57 -18.83
C ILE A 389 -17.67 -10.09 -18.95
N PHE A 390 -16.94 -10.76 -18.08
CA PHE A 390 -16.85 -12.21 -18.02
C PHE A 390 -17.50 -12.72 -16.74
N ALA A 391 -18.43 -13.66 -16.86
CA ALA A 391 -19.06 -14.36 -15.75
C ALA A 391 -18.35 -15.70 -15.53
N VAL A 392 -17.22 -15.66 -14.82
CA VAL A 392 -16.42 -16.84 -14.52
C VAL A 392 -17.20 -17.76 -13.58
N ASN A 393 -17.35 -19.03 -14.00
CA ASN A 393 -18.13 -20.04 -13.31
C ASN A 393 -19.57 -19.61 -12.98
N ARG A 394 -20.13 -18.63 -13.73
CA ARG A 394 -21.45 -18.02 -13.49
C ARG A 394 -21.64 -17.40 -12.10
N LYS A 395 -20.55 -17.22 -11.34
CA LYS A 395 -20.57 -16.73 -9.93
C LYS A 395 -19.74 -15.48 -9.72
N GLN A 396 -18.73 -15.25 -10.56
CA GLN A 396 -17.81 -14.12 -10.41
C GLN A 396 -17.82 -13.27 -11.68
N GLY A 397 -18.16 -11.98 -11.52
CA GLY A 397 -18.01 -11.00 -12.59
C GLY A 397 -16.59 -10.45 -12.64
N ILE A 398 -16.00 -10.46 -13.82
CA ILE A 398 -14.69 -9.87 -14.11
C ILE A 398 -14.86 -8.83 -15.20
N VAL A 399 -14.45 -7.61 -14.91
CA VAL A 399 -14.39 -6.50 -15.88
C VAL A 399 -13.10 -6.61 -16.66
N GLY A 400 -13.21 -6.72 -17.98
CA GLY A 400 -12.06 -6.89 -18.86
C GLY A 400 -12.15 -6.09 -20.16
N ASP A 401 -11.24 -6.42 -21.07
CA ASP A 401 -11.16 -5.87 -22.43
C ASP A 401 -11.07 -4.33 -22.52
N PHE A 402 -10.02 -3.81 -21.90
CA PHE A 402 -9.59 -2.42 -22.07
C PHE A 402 -8.74 -2.28 -23.34
N ASP A 403 -9.17 -1.43 -24.26
CA ASP A 403 -8.30 -0.97 -25.33
C ASP A 403 -7.33 0.09 -24.82
N PHE A 404 -6.17 -0.38 -24.36
CA PHE A 404 -5.11 0.48 -23.81
C PHE A 404 -4.47 1.42 -24.86
N THR A 405 -4.69 1.18 -26.16
CA THR A 405 -4.23 2.10 -27.22
C THR A 405 -5.03 3.40 -27.25
N LYS A 406 -6.28 3.37 -26.79
CA LYS A 406 -7.19 4.51 -26.81
C LYS A 406 -7.24 5.23 -25.46
N SER A 407 -7.46 6.55 -25.50
CA SER A 407 -7.84 7.31 -24.32
C SER A 407 -9.25 6.94 -23.86
N GLU A 408 -9.63 7.37 -22.65
CA GLU A 408 -10.96 7.13 -22.09
C GLU A 408 -12.05 7.75 -22.98
N GLU A 409 -11.80 8.94 -23.51
CA GLU A 409 -12.69 9.64 -24.44
C GLU A 409 -12.78 8.93 -25.79
N GLN A 410 -11.66 8.42 -26.31
CA GLN A 410 -11.64 7.67 -27.57
C GLN A 410 -12.35 6.33 -27.47
N ARG A 411 -12.36 5.70 -26.28
CA ARG A 411 -13.16 4.50 -26.02
C ARG A 411 -14.65 4.84 -25.94
N ALA A 412 -15.00 5.91 -25.22
CA ALA A 412 -16.39 6.34 -25.07
C ALA A 412 -17.02 6.86 -26.36
N ALA A 413 -16.23 7.49 -27.23
CA ALA A 413 -16.67 7.99 -28.54
C ALA A 413 -16.92 6.87 -29.58
N ALA A 414 -16.63 5.60 -29.25
CA ALA A 414 -17.02 4.48 -30.10
C ALA A 414 -18.55 4.30 -30.02
N ASN A 415 -19.27 5.07 -30.84
CA ASN A 415 -20.73 5.28 -30.91
C ASN A 415 -21.59 4.03 -31.22
N THR A 416 -21.21 2.82 -30.79
CA THR A 416 -21.88 1.56 -31.15
C THR A 416 -21.98 0.58 -29.98
N MET A 417 -22.12 1.08 -28.75
CA MET A 417 -22.41 0.23 -27.60
C MET A 417 -23.92 0.09 -27.43
N VAL A 418 -24.49 -0.81 -28.23
CA VAL A 418 -25.89 -1.22 -28.13
C VAL A 418 -25.90 -2.68 -27.70
N VAL A 419 -26.75 -2.99 -26.74
CA VAL A 419 -27.05 -4.36 -26.33
C VAL A 419 -28.53 -4.60 -26.59
N SER A 420 -28.83 -5.52 -27.51
CA SER A 420 -30.15 -5.70 -28.12
C SER A 420 -30.67 -4.38 -28.72
N THR A 421 -31.59 -3.69 -28.02
CA THR A 421 -32.16 -2.39 -28.41
C THR A 421 -31.74 -1.26 -27.46
N LEU A 422 -31.02 -1.59 -26.38
CA LEU A 422 -30.65 -0.66 -25.32
C LEU A 422 -29.31 0.02 -25.63
N SER A 423 -29.30 1.35 -25.62
CA SER A 423 -28.08 2.13 -25.73
C SER A 423 -27.35 2.17 -24.39
N LEU A 424 -26.13 1.64 -24.35
CA LEU A 424 -25.26 1.71 -23.16
C LEU A 424 -24.55 3.07 -23.03
N VAL A 425 -24.70 3.95 -24.02
CA VAL A 425 -24.13 5.29 -24.01
C VAL A 425 -25.00 6.18 -23.12
N SER A 426 -24.39 6.76 -22.09
CA SER A 426 -25.10 7.62 -21.15
C SER A 426 -25.60 8.92 -21.77
N PRO A 427 -26.69 9.52 -21.24
CA PRO A 427 -27.22 10.79 -21.74
C PRO A 427 -26.17 11.90 -21.85
N GLU A 428 -25.30 12.04 -20.85
CA GLU A 428 -24.25 13.06 -20.85
C GLU A 428 -23.17 12.81 -21.93
N LEU A 429 -22.83 11.55 -22.21
CA LEU A 429 -21.93 11.21 -23.33
C LEU A 429 -22.59 11.52 -24.68
N LYS A 430 -23.90 11.27 -24.83
CA LYS A 430 -24.66 11.65 -26.03
C LYS A 430 -24.69 13.17 -26.24
N MET A 431 -24.62 13.95 -25.17
CA MET A 431 -24.49 15.40 -25.20
C MET A 431 -23.05 15.89 -25.46
N GLY A 432 -22.09 14.98 -25.63
CA GLY A 432 -20.68 15.29 -25.90
C GLY A 432 -19.84 15.62 -24.66
N GLN A 433 -20.34 15.33 -23.45
CA GLN A 433 -19.52 15.42 -22.24
C GLN A 433 -18.46 14.31 -22.21
N PRO A 434 -17.32 14.50 -21.52
CA PRO A 434 -16.31 13.46 -21.40
C PRO A 434 -16.79 12.25 -20.59
N ALA A 435 -16.16 11.10 -20.83
CA ALA A 435 -16.40 9.90 -20.04
C ALA A 435 -16.06 10.15 -18.56
N SER A 436 -16.87 9.57 -17.68
CA SER A 436 -16.73 9.72 -16.23
C SER A 436 -17.12 8.43 -15.51
N PRO A 437 -16.78 8.29 -14.21
CA PRO A 437 -17.29 7.19 -13.39
C PRO A 437 -18.82 7.04 -13.48
N ALA A 438 -19.55 8.15 -13.52
CA ALA A 438 -21.01 8.15 -13.64
C ALA A 438 -21.51 7.58 -14.98
N SER A 439 -20.74 7.72 -16.07
CA SER A 439 -21.08 7.13 -17.37
C SER A 439 -20.87 5.61 -17.38
N ASP A 440 -19.86 5.09 -16.68
CA ASP A 440 -19.69 3.65 -16.48
C ASP A 440 -20.83 3.06 -15.64
N MET A 441 -21.27 3.78 -14.60
CA MET A 441 -22.39 3.34 -13.75
C MET A 441 -23.73 3.32 -14.49
N TYR A 442 -23.92 4.21 -15.47
CA TYR A 442 -25.07 4.12 -16.37
C TYR A 442 -25.03 2.84 -17.21
N ALA A 443 -23.90 2.56 -17.86
CA ALA A 443 -23.73 1.34 -18.65
C ALA A 443 -23.89 0.07 -17.79
N TYR A 444 -23.41 0.09 -16.54
CA TYR A 444 -23.63 -0.96 -15.55
C TYR A 444 -25.13 -1.19 -15.29
N GLY A 445 -25.90 -0.12 -15.05
CA GLY A 445 -27.35 -0.20 -14.85
C GLY A 445 -28.07 -0.75 -16.07
N CYS A 446 -27.69 -0.33 -17.27
CA CYS A 446 -28.24 -0.88 -18.50
C CYS A 446 -27.96 -2.38 -18.66
N LEU A 447 -26.76 -2.84 -18.31
CA LEU A 447 -26.40 -4.26 -18.37
C LEU A 447 -27.16 -5.08 -17.32
N LEU A 448 -27.30 -4.58 -16.09
CA LEU A 448 -28.09 -5.22 -15.06
C LEU A 448 -29.57 -5.34 -15.49
N PHE A 449 -30.14 -4.26 -16.04
CA PHE A 449 -31.49 -4.28 -16.59
C PHE A 449 -31.62 -5.32 -17.71
N TRP A 450 -30.69 -5.31 -18.66
CA TRP A 450 -30.67 -6.27 -19.77
C TRP A 450 -30.60 -7.73 -19.33
N LEU A 451 -29.80 -8.06 -18.31
CA LEU A 451 -29.73 -9.42 -17.76
C LEU A 451 -31.05 -9.86 -17.12
N CYS A 452 -31.80 -8.93 -16.53
CA CYS A 452 -33.02 -9.24 -15.82
C CYS A 452 -34.25 -9.39 -16.74
N ILE A 453 -34.30 -8.69 -17.88
CA ILE A 453 -35.45 -8.75 -18.80
C ILE A 453 -35.48 -9.98 -19.71
N GLN A 454 -34.34 -10.66 -19.92
CA GLN A 454 -34.22 -11.91 -20.69
C GLN A 454 -35.10 -12.00 -21.97
N ASN A 455 -34.99 -11.01 -22.87
CA ASN A 455 -35.74 -10.89 -24.14
C ASN A 455 -37.20 -10.43 -24.06
N GLN A 456 -37.68 -9.94 -22.91
CA GLN A 456 -38.96 -9.23 -22.84
C GLN A 456 -38.89 -7.86 -23.53
N GLU A 457 -39.98 -7.43 -24.15
CA GLU A 457 -40.12 -6.07 -24.69
C GLU A 457 -40.20 -5.05 -23.54
N PHE A 458 -39.51 -3.91 -23.71
CA PHE A 458 -39.49 -2.83 -22.73
C PHE A 458 -39.60 -1.47 -23.44
N GLY A 459 -40.17 -0.48 -22.75
CA GLY A 459 -40.24 0.90 -23.22
C GLY A 459 -38.91 1.64 -23.03
N ILE A 460 -38.65 2.61 -23.90
CA ILE A 460 -37.53 3.55 -23.76
C ILE A 460 -38.14 4.95 -23.64
N LYS A 461 -37.75 5.70 -22.61
CA LYS A 461 -38.20 7.08 -22.37
C LYS A 461 -37.62 8.03 -23.42
N GLU A 462 -38.18 9.25 -23.50
CA GLU A 462 -37.69 10.29 -24.43
C GLU A 462 -36.20 10.67 -24.22
N ASP A 463 -35.68 10.49 -23.01
CA ASP A 463 -34.28 10.73 -22.65
C ASP A 463 -33.33 9.58 -23.05
N GLY A 464 -33.88 8.48 -23.59
CA GLY A 464 -33.14 7.29 -24.00
C GLY A 464 -32.84 6.30 -22.88
N THR A 465 -33.37 6.49 -21.68
CA THR A 465 -33.28 5.54 -20.55
C THR A 465 -34.42 4.50 -20.62
N PRO A 466 -34.23 3.28 -20.09
CA PRO A 466 -35.27 2.25 -20.12
C PRO A 466 -36.38 2.52 -19.09
N GLU A 467 -37.62 2.14 -19.42
CA GLU A 467 -38.76 2.19 -18.51
C GLU A 467 -38.77 0.98 -17.56
N VAL A 468 -38.24 1.18 -16.34
CA VAL A 468 -38.10 0.12 -15.32
C VAL A 468 -39.44 -0.27 -14.68
N ASP A 469 -40.39 0.66 -14.58
CA ASP A 469 -41.65 0.46 -13.83
C ASP A 469 -42.60 -0.57 -14.46
N VAL A 470 -42.46 -0.81 -15.78
CA VAL A 470 -43.37 -1.65 -16.57
C VAL A 470 -42.99 -3.14 -16.48
N VAL A 471 -41.77 -3.45 -16.04
CA VAL A 471 -41.24 -4.82 -16.04
C VAL A 471 -41.50 -5.50 -14.68
N GLY A 472 -41.92 -6.78 -14.71
CA GLY A 472 -42.05 -7.62 -13.50
C GLY A 472 -40.68 -8.03 -12.95
N MET A 473 -40.12 -7.23 -12.03
CA MET A 473 -38.82 -7.46 -11.38
C MET A 473 -38.94 -7.27 -9.87
N ASP A 474 -37.96 -7.81 -9.12
CA ASP A 474 -37.84 -7.61 -7.67
C ASP A 474 -37.73 -6.11 -7.32
N ASP A 475 -38.45 -5.68 -6.28
CA ASP A 475 -38.56 -4.27 -5.90
C ASP A 475 -37.21 -3.65 -5.50
N LYS A 476 -36.28 -4.44 -4.94
CA LYS A 476 -34.94 -3.96 -4.58
C LYS A 476 -34.12 -3.68 -5.83
N VAL A 477 -34.17 -4.59 -6.81
CA VAL A 477 -33.47 -4.41 -8.10
C VAL A 477 -34.03 -3.21 -8.85
N LYS A 478 -35.36 -3.01 -8.82
CA LYS A 478 -36.00 -1.81 -9.39
C LYS A 478 -35.50 -0.52 -8.74
N SER A 479 -35.43 -0.49 -7.40
CA SER A 479 -34.93 0.67 -6.67
C SER A 479 -33.48 1.01 -7.04
N LEU A 480 -32.61 0.00 -7.13
CA LEU A 480 -31.22 0.17 -7.57
C LEU A 480 -31.15 0.74 -9.00
N LEU A 481 -31.91 0.17 -9.94
CA LEU A 481 -31.92 0.62 -11.34
C LEU A 481 -32.41 2.06 -11.48
N LEU A 482 -33.44 2.45 -10.73
CA LEU A 482 -33.91 3.83 -10.70
C LEU A 482 -32.79 4.78 -10.25
N ASN A 483 -32.08 4.44 -9.16
CA ASN A 483 -30.94 5.23 -8.68
C ASN A 483 -29.76 5.29 -9.67
N LEU A 484 -29.57 4.27 -10.50
CA LEU A 484 -28.53 4.23 -11.54
C LEU A 484 -28.90 5.02 -12.80
N PHE A 485 -30.18 5.22 -13.10
CA PHE A 485 -30.62 6.02 -14.25
C PHE A 485 -30.87 7.51 -13.91
N CYS A 486 -30.76 7.90 -12.64
CA CYS A 486 -30.83 9.29 -12.18
C CYS A 486 -29.68 10.17 -12.72
N CYS A 487 -29.83 11.50 -12.59
CA CYS A 487 -28.72 12.45 -12.82
C CYS A 487 -27.62 12.36 -11.73
N ASN A 488 -28.01 12.07 -10.48
CA ASN A 488 -27.08 11.83 -9.36
C ASN A 488 -26.95 10.32 -9.11
N ARG A 489 -26.22 9.63 -10.00
CA ARG A 489 -26.07 8.17 -9.95
C ARG A 489 -25.27 7.73 -8.75
N LEU A 490 -25.58 6.52 -8.26
CA LEU A 490 -24.77 5.85 -7.26
C LEU A 490 -23.37 5.55 -7.79
N THR A 491 -22.37 5.68 -6.92
CA THR A 491 -21.01 5.22 -7.20
C THR A 491 -20.91 3.70 -7.09
N ALA A 492 -19.89 3.09 -7.68
CA ALA A 492 -19.65 1.65 -7.57
C ALA A 492 -19.57 1.17 -6.10
N GLU A 493 -18.97 1.98 -5.22
CA GLU A 493 -18.91 1.71 -3.78
C GLU A 493 -20.31 1.72 -3.12
N GLN A 494 -21.15 2.69 -3.47
CA GLN A 494 -22.51 2.76 -2.95
C GLN A 494 -23.38 1.59 -3.45
N VAL A 495 -23.21 1.19 -4.71
CA VAL A 495 -23.90 0.02 -5.29
C VAL A 495 -23.51 -1.26 -4.55
N LEU A 496 -22.25 -1.43 -4.17
CA LEU A 496 -21.81 -2.62 -3.41
C LEU A 496 -22.42 -2.70 -2.01
N GLY A 497 -22.79 -1.55 -1.42
CA GLY A 497 -23.48 -1.46 -0.14
C GLY A 497 -25.01 -1.59 -0.22
N ASP A 498 -25.59 -1.79 -1.41
CA ASP A 498 -27.03 -1.87 -1.61
C ASP A 498 -27.61 -3.21 -1.13
N ASP A 499 -28.83 -3.15 -0.57
CA ASP A 499 -29.55 -4.30 -0.02
C ASP A 499 -29.81 -5.41 -1.05
N CYS A 500 -29.78 -5.10 -2.35
CA CYS A 500 -29.95 -6.10 -3.40
C CYS A 500 -28.81 -7.15 -3.42
N PHE A 501 -27.62 -6.82 -2.90
CA PHE A 501 -26.48 -7.74 -2.84
C PHE A 501 -26.35 -8.48 -1.50
N LEU A 502 -27.14 -8.12 -0.48
CA LEU A 502 -27.17 -8.82 0.81
C LEU A 502 -27.84 -10.21 0.73
N LEU A 503 -28.68 -10.44 -0.29
CA LEU A 503 -29.26 -11.75 -0.57
C LEU A 503 -28.21 -12.81 -0.97
N VAL A 504 -27.03 -12.37 -1.41
CA VAL A 504 -25.96 -13.25 -1.91
C VAL A 504 -25.11 -13.84 -0.78
N ASP A 505 -24.99 -13.16 0.36
CA ASP A 505 -24.05 -13.53 1.44
C ASP A 505 -24.69 -14.40 2.55
N ALA A 506 -25.98 -14.72 2.45
CA ALA A 506 -26.76 -15.36 3.53
C ALA A 506 -26.83 -16.90 3.51
N ILE A 507 -26.08 -17.59 2.64
CA ILE A 507 -26.00 -19.06 2.63
C ILE A 507 -24.55 -19.47 2.91
N PRO A 508 -24.26 -20.14 4.05
CA PRO A 508 -22.93 -20.70 4.29
C PRO A 508 -22.61 -21.73 3.21
N ASP A 509 -21.41 -21.63 2.66
CA ASP A 509 -20.77 -22.62 1.81
C ASP A 509 -20.71 -23.95 2.58
N SER A 510 -21.70 -24.82 2.39
CA SER A 510 -21.66 -26.18 2.89
C SER A 510 -20.85 -27.03 1.91
N SER A 511 -19.56 -26.74 1.83
CA SER A 511 -18.57 -27.62 1.24
C SER A 511 -17.64 -28.08 2.37
N GLN A 512 -17.94 -29.25 2.94
CA GLN A 512 -16.97 -29.97 3.77
C GLN A 512 -15.81 -30.44 2.87
N PRO A 513 -14.57 -30.49 3.39
CA PRO A 513 -13.43 -31.05 2.69
C PRO A 513 -13.41 -32.57 2.87
N GLY A 514 -13.40 -33.32 1.76
CA GLY A 514 -13.16 -34.76 1.75
C GLY A 514 -13.92 -35.47 0.63
N ASP A 515 -13.27 -35.73 -0.50
CA ASP A 515 -12.69 -37.05 -0.75
C ASP A 515 -11.93 -37.05 -2.08
N GLU A 516 -10.74 -37.64 -2.03
CA GLU A 516 -9.89 -37.91 -3.18
C GLU A 516 -10.63 -38.87 -4.13
N HIS A 517 -10.91 -38.43 -5.35
CA HIS A 517 -11.26 -39.35 -6.44
C HIS A 517 -10.03 -39.58 -7.32
N GLU A 518 -9.38 -40.72 -7.08
CA GLU A 518 -8.47 -41.37 -8.02
C GLU A 518 -9.15 -41.60 -9.38
N PRO A 519 -8.40 -41.53 -10.49
CA PRO A 519 -8.94 -41.79 -11.82
C PRO A 519 -9.16 -43.29 -12.04
N HIS A 520 -10.38 -43.64 -12.43
CA HIS A 520 -10.74 -44.98 -12.88
C HIS A 520 -9.86 -45.42 -14.06
N LYS A 521 -9.06 -46.46 -13.82
CA LYS A 521 -8.37 -47.24 -14.85
C LYS A 521 -9.39 -48.03 -15.66
N GLU A 522 -9.38 -47.84 -16.97
CA GLU A 522 -9.92 -48.79 -17.93
C GLU A 522 -9.13 -50.10 -17.81
N HIS A 523 -9.85 -51.20 -17.54
CA HIS A 523 -9.31 -52.54 -17.59
C HIS A 523 -9.89 -53.24 -18.82
N ASP A 524 -9.01 -53.48 -19.79
CA ASP A 524 -9.14 -54.55 -20.78
C ASP A 524 -9.39 -55.89 -20.09
N SER A 525 -10.36 -56.65 -20.58
CA SER A 525 -10.31 -58.11 -20.50
C SER A 525 -10.99 -58.76 -21.70
N GLU A 526 -10.15 -59.47 -22.46
CA GLU A 526 -10.51 -60.44 -23.49
C GLU A 526 -11.02 -61.76 -22.86
N LYS A 527 -11.94 -62.40 -23.61
CA LYS A 527 -12.13 -63.85 -23.87
C LYS A 527 -13.05 -64.74 -22.99
N MET A 528 -13.99 -65.35 -23.75
CA MET A 528 -14.43 -66.77 -23.80
C MET A 528 -15.11 -67.35 -22.54
N ASP A 529 -16.17 -68.16 -22.56
CA ASP A 529 -16.75 -69.06 -23.58
C ASP A 529 -18.13 -69.58 -23.06
N GLU A 530 -18.86 -70.32 -23.91
CA GLU A 530 -20.00 -71.25 -23.64
C GLU A 530 -21.42 -70.66 -23.51
N LYS A 531 -22.52 -71.21 -24.05
CA LYS A 531 -22.87 -72.21 -25.11
C LYS A 531 -24.42 -72.33 -25.13
N GLU A 532 -24.97 -73.05 -26.11
CA GLU A 532 -26.36 -73.55 -26.27
C GLU A 532 -27.38 -72.52 -26.80
N ASP A 533 -27.82 -72.59 -28.07
CA ASP A 533 -28.73 -73.55 -28.75
C ASP A 533 -30.03 -72.77 -29.09
N ALA A 534 -30.73 -72.86 -30.22
CA ALA A 534 -30.61 -73.60 -31.45
C ALA A 534 -31.66 -73.02 -32.46
N ILE A 535 -31.59 -73.51 -33.71
CA ILE A 535 -32.69 -73.68 -34.71
C ILE A 535 -32.81 -72.63 -35.84
N ASN A 536 -32.38 -73.10 -37.02
CA ASN A 536 -32.94 -72.99 -38.39
C ASN A 536 -33.36 -71.61 -38.95
N SER A 537 -32.78 -71.21 -40.09
CA SER A 537 -33.13 -71.76 -41.42
C SER A 537 -32.32 -71.09 -42.54
N GLU A 538 -31.69 -71.93 -43.36
CA GLU A 538 -31.33 -71.75 -44.78
C GLU A 538 -32.52 -71.16 -45.59
N GLU A 539 -32.43 -70.56 -46.77
CA GLU A 539 -31.45 -70.66 -47.85
C GLU A 539 -31.71 -69.56 -48.91
N ASN A 540 -30.70 -69.39 -49.74
CA ASN A 540 -30.61 -68.70 -51.03
C ASN A 540 -31.88 -68.60 -51.90
N GLY A 541 -31.96 -67.50 -52.67
CA GLY A 541 -32.89 -67.39 -53.80
C GLY A 541 -32.64 -66.17 -54.69
N VAL A 542 -31.88 -66.38 -55.75
CA VAL A 542 -31.57 -65.45 -56.84
C VAL A 542 -32.84 -64.98 -57.58
N ASN A 543 -32.87 -63.67 -57.91
CA ASN A 543 -33.47 -62.93 -59.05
C ASN A 543 -34.34 -63.69 -60.09
N PRO A 544 -35.34 -63.04 -60.75
CA PRO A 544 -35.03 -61.92 -61.67
C PRO A 544 -36.12 -60.86 -61.97
N THR A 545 -35.65 -59.76 -62.59
CA THR A 545 -36.30 -58.88 -63.60
C THR A 545 -37.60 -58.14 -63.26
N GLN A 546 -37.50 -56.80 -63.16
CA GLN A 546 -37.90 -55.89 -64.25
C GLN A 546 -37.21 -54.53 -64.10
#